data_AF-A0AAV0FBS7-F1
#
_entry.id   AF-A0AAV0FBS7-F1
#
_cell.length_a   1.000
_cell.length_b   1.000
_cell.length_c   1.000
_cell.angle_alpha   90.00
_cell.angle_beta   90.00
_cell.angle_gamma   90.00
#
_symmetry.space_group_name_H-M   'P 1'
#
loop_
_entity.id
_entity.type
_entity.pdbx_description
1 polymer ?
#
loop_
_entity_poly.entity_id
_entity_poly.type
_entity_poly.pdbx_seq_one_letter_code
_entity_poly.pdbx_strand_id
1 'polypeptide(L)'
;MVNNGCLCCTVRGDLVKMLLELVKTKRDKFDHIVIETTGLAKPGPVIETFCSDELVSARVKLDGVVTLVDSKHAMQHLLEIKPRFVVNEAVEQVAYADRIILNKIDLVSEADLEALAKKIKVVVYVRRPYLNIPLNKIKDVLT
;
A
#
# COMPACT_ATOMS: atom_id res chain seq x y z
N MET A 1 23.70 1.77 8.71
CA MET A 1 23.02 0.48 8.46
C MET A 1 22.86 -0.22 9.79
N VAL A 2 21.63 -0.55 10.18
CA VAL A 2 21.42 -1.41 11.36
C VAL A 2 21.72 -2.86 10.94
N ASN A 3 22.24 -3.67 11.85
CA ASN A 3 22.86 -4.98 11.60
C ASN A 3 21.98 -6.05 10.91
N ASN A 4 20.69 -5.76 10.66
CA ASN A 4 19.68 -6.72 10.20
C ASN A 4 19.09 -6.38 8.82
N GLY A 5 19.65 -5.40 8.10
CA GLY A 5 19.18 -5.05 6.74
C GLY A 5 17.99 -4.09 6.67
N CYS A 6 17.43 -3.65 7.80
CA CYS A 6 16.37 -2.63 7.82
C CYS A 6 16.92 -1.20 7.68
N LEU A 7 16.24 -0.37 6.90
CA LEU A 7 16.51 1.05 6.69
C LEU A 7 15.22 1.82 6.98
N CYS A 8 15.26 2.75 7.92
CA CYS A 8 14.11 3.59 8.29
C CYS A 8 14.33 5.01 7.77
N CYS A 9 13.30 5.59 7.14
CA CYS A 9 13.26 7.00 6.75
C CYS A 9 11.93 7.63 7.14
N THR A 10 11.94 8.94 7.39
CA THR A 10 10.76 9.71 7.79
C THR A 10 10.23 10.62 6.68
N VAL A 11 11.02 10.89 5.62
CA VAL A 11 10.67 11.82 4.54
C VAL A 11 10.85 11.17 3.16
N ARG A 12 9.97 11.52 2.20
CA ARG A 12 10.03 11.03 0.81
C ARG A 12 11.40 11.22 0.14
N GLY A 13 12.07 12.35 0.38
CA GLY A 13 13.41 12.62 -0.16
C GLY A 13 14.48 11.66 0.38
N ASP A 14 14.27 11.13 1.59
CA ASP A 14 15.17 10.15 2.19
C ASP A 14 14.94 8.76 1.59
N LEU A 15 13.70 8.43 1.19
CA LEU A 15 13.40 7.17 0.50
C LEU A 15 14.18 7.06 -0.82
N VAL A 16 14.16 8.10 -1.67
CA VAL A 16 14.89 8.10 -2.96
C VAL A 16 16.38 7.86 -2.73
N LYS A 17 17.00 8.65 -1.83
CA LYS A 17 18.43 8.52 -1.52
C LYS A 17 18.77 7.14 -1.01
N MET A 18 17.97 6.59 -0.10
CA MET A 18 18.19 5.25 0.44
C MET A 18 18.05 4.16 -0.63
N LEU A 19 17.03 4.23 -1.48
CA LEU A 19 16.85 3.27 -2.57
C LEU A 19 18.04 3.28 -3.53
N LEU A 20 18.49 4.46 -3.95
CA LEU A 20 19.63 4.59 -4.86
C LEU A 20 20.94 4.09 -4.22
N GLU A 21 21.17 4.40 -2.95
CA GLU A 21 22.36 3.91 -2.24
C GLU A 21 22.31 2.39 -2.00
N LEU A 22 21.13 1.86 -1.69
CA LEU A 22 20.93 0.42 -1.49
C LEU A 22 21.21 -0.35 -2.80
N VAL A 23 20.64 0.11 -3.92
CA VAL A 23 20.91 -0.48 -5.24
C VAL A 23 22.38 -0.33 -5.61
N LYS A 24 23.00 0.83 -5.35
CA LYS A 24 24.41 1.05 -5.68
C LYS A 24 25.35 0.13 -4.91
N THR A 25 25.07 -0.12 -3.62
CA THR A 25 26.03 -0.81 -2.73
C THR A 25 25.74 -2.29 -2.52
N LYS A 26 24.52 -2.76 -2.81
CA LYS A 26 24.05 -4.10 -2.44
C LYS A 26 23.23 -4.81 -3.53
N ARG A 27 23.24 -4.34 -4.78
CA ARG A 27 22.38 -4.88 -5.87
C ARG A 27 22.34 -6.41 -5.94
N ASP A 28 23.49 -7.06 -5.84
CA ASP A 28 23.60 -8.51 -6.01
C ASP A 28 23.34 -9.30 -4.72
N LYS A 29 22.79 -8.67 -3.68
CA LYS A 29 22.50 -9.28 -2.37
C LYS A 29 21.02 -9.46 -2.06
N PHE A 30 20.13 -8.98 -2.91
CA PHE A 30 18.68 -9.11 -2.73
C PHE A 30 17.94 -9.02 -4.07
N ASP A 31 16.80 -9.70 -4.17
CA ASP A 31 15.93 -9.64 -5.35
C ASP A 31 14.77 -8.64 -5.17
N HIS A 32 14.37 -8.39 -3.92
CA HIS A 32 13.20 -7.59 -3.59
C HIS A 32 13.48 -6.61 -2.45
N ILE A 33 12.74 -5.49 -2.47
CA ILE A 33 12.71 -4.49 -1.40
C ILE A 33 11.26 -4.41 -0.90
N VAL A 34 11.05 -4.60 0.39
CA VAL A 34 9.77 -4.38 1.04
C VAL A 34 9.81 -3.02 1.73
N ILE A 35 8.84 -2.16 1.40
CA ILE A 35 8.67 -0.86 2.04
C ILE A 35 7.47 -0.96 2.97
N GLU A 36 7.75 -0.96 4.28
CA GLU A 36 6.72 -0.78 5.29
C GLU A 36 6.46 0.70 5.50
N THR A 37 5.20 1.10 5.46
CA THR A 37 4.78 2.45 5.77
C THR A 37 4.09 2.47 7.13
N THR A 38 4.27 3.53 7.91
CA THR A 38 3.54 3.70 9.17
C THR A 38 2.02 3.74 8.92
N GLY A 39 1.20 3.40 9.92
CA GLY A 39 -0.24 3.17 9.73
C GLY A 39 -1.05 4.32 9.12
N LEU A 40 -0.58 5.57 9.22
CA LEU A 40 -1.22 6.76 8.63
C LEU A 40 -0.55 7.25 7.35
N ALA A 41 0.46 6.54 6.86
CA ALA A 41 1.15 6.90 5.64
C ALA A 41 0.23 6.73 4.43
N LYS A 42 0.43 7.62 3.46
CA LYS A 42 -0.30 7.63 2.19
C LYS A 42 0.52 6.88 1.13
N PRO A 43 -0.05 5.87 0.45
CA PRO A 43 0.66 5.13 -0.60
C PRO A 43 1.04 6.00 -1.80
N GLY A 44 0.18 6.97 -2.17
CA GLY A 44 0.34 7.78 -3.39
C GLY A 44 1.74 8.41 -3.56
N PRO A 45 2.24 9.21 -2.61
CA PRO A 45 3.57 9.81 -2.70
C PRO A 45 4.73 8.80 -2.81
N VAL A 46 4.59 7.61 -2.19
CA VAL A 46 5.58 6.53 -2.29
C VAL A 46 5.57 5.92 -3.68
N ILE A 47 4.38 5.63 -4.21
CA ILE A 47 4.18 5.09 -5.56
C ILE A 47 4.72 6.07 -6.61
N GLU A 48 4.43 7.36 -6.46
CA GLU A 48 4.87 8.39 -7.39
C GLU A 48 6.39 8.45 -7.50
N THR A 49 7.14 8.18 -6.43
CA THR A 49 8.61 8.07 -6.50
C THR A 49 9.07 6.99 -7.49
N PHE A 50 8.36 5.87 -7.63
CA PHE A 50 8.72 4.82 -8.60
C PHE A 50 8.29 5.13 -10.03
N CYS A 51 7.32 6.03 -10.21
CA CYS A 51 6.79 6.40 -11.52
C CYS A 51 7.50 7.63 -12.12
N SER A 52 7.82 8.61 -11.29
CA SER A 52 8.23 9.95 -11.74
C SER A 52 9.72 10.25 -11.53
N ASP A 53 10.42 9.52 -10.65
CA ASP A 53 11.87 9.69 -10.47
C ASP A 53 12.64 8.82 -11.47
N GLU A 54 13.31 9.45 -12.44
CA GLU A 54 14.05 8.77 -13.51
C GLU A 54 15.19 7.89 -12.97
N LEU A 55 15.85 8.30 -11.89
CA LEU A 55 16.97 7.54 -11.32
C LEU A 55 16.49 6.28 -10.64
N VAL A 56 15.36 6.36 -9.92
CA VAL A 56 14.73 5.23 -9.25
C VAL A 56 14.11 4.29 -10.29
N SER A 57 13.28 4.80 -11.20
CA SER A 57 12.57 3.99 -12.20
C SER A 57 13.49 3.22 -13.16
N ALA A 58 14.70 3.74 -13.44
CA ALA A 58 15.71 3.04 -14.23
C ALA A 58 16.35 1.83 -13.52
N ARG A 59 16.17 1.68 -12.20
CA ARG A 59 16.89 0.72 -11.36
C ARG A 59 16.00 -0.17 -10.51
N VAL A 60 14.85 0.36 -10.09
CA VAL A 60 13.89 -0.30 -9.19
C VAL A 60 12.50 -0.13 -9.77
N LYS A 61 11.73 -1.22 -9.79
CA LYS A 61 10.36 -1.24 -10.27
C LYS A 61 9.41 -1.54 -9.11
N LEU A 62 8.31 -0.80 -9.02
CA LEU A 62 7.23 -1.12 -8.10
C LEU A 62 6.49 -2.39 -8.57
N ASP A 63 6.61 -3.46 -7.79
CA ASP A 63 5.93 -4.73 -8.08
C ASP A 63 4.46 -4.72 -7.69
N GLY A 64 4.12 -4.16 -6.53
CA GLY A 64 2.73 -3.94 -6.16
C GLY A 64 2.56 -3.34 -4.78
N VAL A 65 1.33 -2.96 -4.47
CA VAL A 65 0.92 -2.46 -3.17
C VAL A 65 0.11 -3.53 -2.45
N VAL A 66 0.52 -3.89 -1.24
CA VAL A 66 -0.21 -4.83 -0.38
C VAL A 66 -0.81 -4.05 0.78
N THR A 67 -2.11 -4.24 1.04
CA THR A 67 -2.79 -3.65 2.18
C THR A 67 -3.32 -4.74 3.09
N LEU A 68 -2.85 -4.73 4.34
CA LEU A 68 -3.36 -5.57 5.42
C LEU A 68 -4.56 -4.87 6.05
N VAL A 69 -5.70 -5.56 6.12
CA VAL A 69 -6.96 -5.01 6.61
C VAL A 69 -7.36 -5.74 7.89
N ASP A 70 -7.51 -4.99 8.99
CA ASP A 70 -8.07 -5.52 10.23
C ASP A 70 -9.58 -5.76 10.06
N SER A 71 -10.00 -7.02 9.90
CA SER A 71 -11.39 -7.37 9.60
C SER A 71 -12.37 -6.94 10.68
N LYS A 72 -11.92 -6.83 11.94
CA LYS A 72 -12.77 -6.43 13.07
C LYS A 72 -13.15 -4.95 13.00
N HIS A 73 -12.24 -4.09 12.53
CA HIS A 73 -12.39 -2.64 12.62
C HIS A 73 -12.54 -1.95 11.26
N ALA A 74 -12.16 -2.61 10.16
CA ALA A 74 -12.09 -1.97 8.85
C ALA A 74 -13.43 -1.41 8.35
N MET A 75 -14.56 -2.09 8.62
CA MET A 75 -15.86 -1.59 8.19
C MET A 75 -16.15 -0.19 8.76
N GLN A 76 -15.84 0.02 10.05
CA GLN A 76 -16.01 1.32 10.70
C GLN A 76 -15.15 2.39 10.01
N HIS A 77 -13.87 2.11 9.77
CA HIS A 77 -12.96 3.06 9.15
C HIS A 77 -13.32 3.38 7.69
N LEU A 78 -13.79 2.38 6.92
CA LEU A 78 -14.23 2.55 5.53
C LEU A 78 -15.55 3.34 5.40
N LEU A 79 -16.38 3.36 6.45
CA LEU A 79 -17.64 4.10 6.50
C LEU A 79 -17.50 5.47 7.18
N GLU A 80 -16.36 5.75 7.80
CA GLU A 80 -16.12 7.02 8.48
C GLU A 80 -16.24 8.19 7.50
N ILE A 81 -17.17 9.10 7.81
CA ILE A 81 -17.39 10.33 7.05
C ILE A 81 -16.38 11.37 7.52
N LYS A 82 -15.41 11.68 6.66
CA LYS A 82 -14.43 12.74 6.92
C LYS A 82 -14.99 14.12 6.53
N PRO A 83 -14.49 15.22 7.13
CA PRO A 83 -14.83 16.57 6.70
C PRO A 83 -14.56 16.78 5.21
N ARG A 84 -15.22 17.79 4.62
CA ARG A 84 -15.03 18.12 3.21
C ARG A 84 -13.54 18.39 2.93
N PHE A 85 -13.05 17.88 1.81
CA PHE A 85 -11.64 17.96 1.37
C PHE A 85 -10.63 17.16 2.22
N VAL A 86 -11.08 16.43 3.24
CA VAL A 86 -10.24 15.49 3.97
C VAL A 86 -10.40 14.11 3.35
N VAL A 87 -9.28 13.51 2.95
CA VAL A 87 -9.24 12.15 2.41
C VAL A 87 -9.40 11.16 3.56
N ASN A 88 -10.25 10.15 3.38
CA ASN A 88 -10.32 9.00 4.28
C ASN A 88 -9.13 8.07 3.96
N GLU A 89 -8.21 7.95 4.91
CA GLU A 89 -6.95 7.22 4.78
C GLU A 89 -7.18 5.72 4.55
N ALA A 90 -8.15 5.12 5.23
CA ALA A 90 -8.48 3.70 5.05
C ALA A 90 -9.02 3.42 3.64
N VAL A 91 -9.88 4.32 3.13
CA VAL A 91 -10.38 4.26 1.75
C VAL A 91 -9.24 4.44 0.75
N GLU A 92 -8.32 5.36 1.00
CA GLU A 92 -7.16 5.61 0.15
C GLU A 92 -6.24 4.39 0.10
N GLN A 93 -5.83 3.86 1.26
CA GLN A 93 -4.96 2.68 1.36
C GLN A 93 -5.53 1.46 0.64
N VAL A 94 -6.81 1.14 0.88
CA VAL A 94 -7.50 0.04 0.19
C VAL A 94 -7.58 0.27 -1.32
N ALA A 95 -7.81 1.51 -1.76
CA ALA A 95 -7.94 1.82 -3.18
C ALA A 95 -6.62 1.70 -3.97
N TYR A 96 -5.48 1.95 -3.32
CA TYR A 96 -4.16 1.79 -3.94
C TYR A 96 -3.68 0.34 -3.99
N ALA A 97 -4.31 -0.57 -3.25
CA ALA A 97 -3.88 -1.95 -3.13
C ALA A 97 -4.00 -2.74 -4.45
N ASP A 98 -2.94 -3.46 -4.79
CA ASP A 98 -2.97 -4.55 -5.78
C ASP A 98 -3.39 -5.87 -5.13
N ARG A 99 -3.04 -6.05 -3.85
CA ARG A 99 -3.40 -7.21 -3.02
C ARG A 99 -3.94 -6.73 -1.68
N ILE A 100 -5.03 -7.34 -1.26
CA ILE A 100 -5.63 -7.07 0.04
C ILE A 100 -5.63 -8.36 0.83
N ILE A 101 -5.09 -8.30 2.05
CA ILE A 101 -5.06 -9.42 2.99
C ILE A 101 -6.02 -9.07 4.13
N LEU A 102 -7.05 -9.90 4.32
CA LEU A 102 -7.97 -9.75 5.45
C LEU A 102 -7.37 -10.45 6.67
N ASN A 103 -7.04 -9.68 7.70
CA ASN A 103 -6.46 -10.18 8.95
C ASN A 103 -7.51 -10.21 10.06
N LYS A 104 -7.26 -10.98 11.12
CA LYS A 104 -8.15 -11.12 12.29
C LYS A 104 -9.56 -11.59 11.93
N ILE A 105 -9.67 -12.46 10.92
CA ILE A 105 -10.95 -13.00 10.46
C ILE A 105 -11.63 -13.86 11.54
N ASP A 106 -10.84 -14.40 12.48
CA ASP A 106 -11.30 -15.13 13.66
C ASP A 106 -12.13 -14.29 14.63
N LEU A 107 -12.07 -12.94 14.53
CA LEU A 107 -12.79 -12.03 15.42
C LEU A 107 -14.14 -11.53 14.85
N VAL A 108 -14.53 -12.00 13.66
CA VAL A 108 -15.74 -11.56 12.95
C VAL A 108 -16.56 -12.75 12.45
N SER A 109 -17.85 -12.54 12.25
CA SER A 109 -18.70 -13.57 11.63
C SER A 109 -18.43 -13.69 10.13
N GLU A 110 -18.77 -14.83 9.53
CA GLU A 110 -18.68 -15.01 8.07
C GLU A 110 -19.51 -13.96 7.31
N ALA A 111 -20.68 -13.59 7.84
CA ALA A 111 -21.54 -12.56 7.26
C ALA A 111 -20.87 -11.17 7.27
N ASP A 112 -20.23 -10.80 8.38
CA ASP A 112 -19.49 -9.53 8.48
C ASP A 112 -18.28 -9.51 7.55
N LEU A 113 -17.56 -10.64 7.43
CA LEU A 113 -16.43 -10.80 6.54
C LEU A 113 -16.86 -10.66 5.07
N GLU A 114 -17.97 -11.28 4.67
CA GLU A 114 -18.52 -11.16 3.32
C GLU A 114 -18.96 -9.71 3.02
N ALA A 115 -19.61 -9.05 3.99
CA ALA A 115 -20.01 -7.66 3.86
C ALA A 115 -18.78 -6.73 3.71
N LEU A 116 -17.73 -6.96 4.49
CA LEU A 116 -16.47 -6.23 4.39
C LEU A 116 -15.80 -6.43 3.03
N ALA A 117 -15.70 -7.68 2.56
CA ALA A 117 -15.13 -7.99 1.25
C ALA A 117 -15.91 -7.30 0.11
N LYS A 118 -17.25 -7.29 0.17
CA LYS A 118 -18.10 -6.55 -0.78
C LYS A 118 -17.81 -5.05 -0.73
N LYS A 119 -17.74 -4.45 0.47
CA LYS A 119 -17.43 -3.03 0.63
C LYS A 119 -16.07 -2.66 0.05
N ILE A 120 -15.04 -3.46 0.32
CA ILE A 120 -13.68 -3.27 -0.20
C ILE A 120 -13.68 -3.32 -1.73
N LYS A 121 -14.36 -4.31 -2.34
CA LYS A 121 -14.48 -4.40 -3.80
C LYS A 121 -15.10 -3.14 -4.40
N VAL A 122 -16.15 -2.60 -3.79
CA VAL A 122 -16.77 -1.34 -4.21
C VAL A 122 -15.79 -0.17 -4.12
N VAL A 123 -15.05 -0.05 -3.01
CA VAL A 123 -14.03 1.01 -2.84
C VAL A 123 -12.98 0.94 -3.94
N VAL A 124 -12.40 -0.25 -4.18
CA VAL A 124 -11.37 -0.44 -5.22
C VAL A 124 -11.94 -0.12 -6.60
N TYR A 125 -13.11 -0.63 -6.94
CA TYR A 125 -13.74 -0.40 -8.24
C TYR A 125 -14.02 1.08 -8.51
N VAL A 126 -14.55 1.80 -7.51
CA VAL A 126 -14.92 3.21 -7.66
C VAL A 126 -13.69 4.12 -7.65
N ARG A 127 -12.69 3.86 -6.81
CA ARG A 127 -11.58 4.79 -6.59
C ARG A 127 -10.40 4.57 -7.54
N ARG A 128 -10.08 3.32 -7.91
CA ARG A 128 -8.88 3.00 -8.69
C ARG A 128 -8.76 3.75 -10.04
N PRO A 129 -9.84 4.00 -10.81
CA PRO A 129 -9.76 4.80 -12.03
C PRO A 129 -9.25 6.23 -11.81
N TYR A 130 -9.46 6.79 -10.63
CA TYR A 130 -9.05 8.16 -10.29
C TYR A 130 -7.63 8.26 -9.72
N LEU A 131 -6.93 7.13 -9.54
CA LEU A 131 -5.61 7.08 -8.92
C LEU A 131 -4.46 6.92 -9.93
N ASN A 132 -4.74 6.94 -11.25
CA ASN A 132 -3.75 6.71 -12.31
C ASN A 132 -2.91 5.43 -12.13
N ILE A 133 -3.48 4.40 -11.49
CA ILE A 133 -2.81 3.10 -11.30
C ILE A 133 -3.06 2.24 -12.55
N PRO A 134 -2.02 1.69 -13.20
CA PRO A 134 -2.21 0.77 -14.33
C PRO A 134 -3.15 -0.39 -13.95
N LEU A 135 -4.22 -0.59 -14.72
CA LEU A 135 -5.32 -1.54 -14.43
C LEU A 135 -4.88 -3.03 -14.41
N ASN A 136 -3.66 -3.33 -14.84
CA ASN A 136 -3.22 -4.68 -15.19
C ASN A 136 -2.74 -5.54 -13.99
N LYS A 137 -3.08 -5.20 -12.74
CA LYS A 137 -2.51 -5.83 -11.52
C LYS A 137 -3.50 -6.34 -10.47
N ILE A 138 -4.77 -6.57 -10.80
CA ILE A 138 -5.69 -7.25 -9.87
C ILE A 138 -5.49 -8.77 -9.95
N LYS A 139 -5.04 -9.39 -8.86
CA LYS A 139 -5.40 -10.77 -8.52
C LYS A 139 -5.70 -10.77 -7.02
N ASP A 140 -6.82 -11.31 -6.61
CA ASP A 140 -7.03 -11.87 -5.27
C ASP A 140 -7.08 -10.90 -4.06
N VAL A 141 -8.28 -10.76 -3.51
CA VAL A 141 -8.46 -10.54 -2.05
C VAL A 141 -8.19 -11.89 -1.42
N LEU A 142 -7.09 -12.01 -0.70
CA LEU A 142 -6.70 -13.26 -0.07
C LEU A 142 -7.29 -13.27 1.35
N THR A 143 -8.11 -14.29 1.62
CA THR A 143 -8.53 -14.72 2.96
C THR A 143 -7.54 -15.73 3.49
#